data_AF-A0A7S1XJG5-F1
#
_entry.id   AF-A0A7S1XJG5-F1
#
_cell.length_a   1.000
_cell.length_b   1.000
_cell.length_c   1.000
_cell.angle_alpha   90.00
_cell.angle_beta   90.00
_cell.angle_gamma   90.00
#
_symmetry.space_group_name_H-M   'P 1'
#
loop_
_entity.id
_entity.type
_entity.pdbx_description
1 polymer ?
#
loop_
_entity_poly.entity_id
_entity_poly.type
_entity_poly.pdbx_seq_one_letter_code
_entity_poly.pdbx_strand_id
1 'polypeptide(L)'
;GGGGGGAAGSARLGGEHRRGEGGGGGEGGDGCCKRRCAGPTGDCQKGACEQAADGCCDIEDVPLKLLQNPMTGRQHRVEKLAPPKGYAARESAPPALRFTGPDGSVYCKPKTLDQLVGMTQELIADHPNLQFVGGNTSLGVTKYLNGTAPRATPDKYDAYVDVNDVAELGEMAVTMIQTSQFADAGVRVGAAVPLTELIVLLKSAAEDSAAMRGASAEGHNPSDKHPFVAAADHIAKVANSQVRNAGSWAGNLAMQHKYPTFPSDVALMLAMLQAQLRVLNVTTGEEDTLSVEDYWARSGAEVLLILNATIAPAKPAAASGGVRISRTDKVMQRHINSQAHVNAGAVLYAVDAGTGGQARITDAIVIMGGVSNRSFRASRVEEALVSAEAMDNAALLRVFDALSEDIDSAGMGFAPDHALGEGGVAYRRSVAHSLLYKYILAATLPFGGVAEDLERSARPTPERGVSTGAFYYQPHPKEAPIGEPIPKVGARVQCCGDAKYAADAVLPRGALWGSIAYTTKCAVQVLAIDTAPALAVPGVVDVATAPDIPGQNTLAVDPVHDEFFLLPIGEGSPTVGQPLAV
;
A
#
# COMPACT_ATOMS: atom_id res chain seq x y z
N GLY A 1 4.09 62.22 -21.85
CA GLY A 1 5.37 62.32 -22.59
C GLY A 1 6.00 60.95 -22.54
N GLY A 2 6.25 60.34 -23.70
CA GLY A 2 6.49 58.90 -23.83
C GLY A 2 7.95 58.45 -23.87
N GLY A 3 8.12 57.19 -24.31
CA GLY A 3 9.38 56.52 -24.63
C GLY A 3 9.90 55.63 -23.49
N GLY A 4 10.15 54.33 -23.65
CA GLY A 4 10.09 53.45 -24.81
C GLY A 4 10.24 51.99 -24.34
N GLY A 5 9.58 51.08 -25.06
CA GLY A 5 9.68 49.63 -24.85
C GLY A 5 10.89 49.02 -25.57
N GLY A 6 11.51 48.04 -24.94
CA GLY A 6 12.52 47.16 -25.55
C GLY A 6 12.09 45.70 -25.37
N ALA A 7 11.67 45.08 -26.47
CA ALA A 7 11.38 43.65 -26.55
C ALA A 7 12.68 42.86 -26.74
N ALA A 8 12.88 41.81 -25.94
CA ALA A 8 13.97 40.85 -26.13
C ALA A 8 13.48 39.68 -27.00
N GLY A 9 14.03 39.58 -28.21
CA GLY A 9 13.84 38.45 -29.12
C GLY A 9 14.69 37.26 -28.71
N SER A 10 14.06 36.09 -28.57
CA SER A 10 14.71 34.79 -28.45
C SER A 10 14.73 34.12 -29.83
N ALA A 11 15.93 33.97 -30.39
CA ALA A 11 16.16 33.32 -31.67
C ALA A 11 15.98 31.80 -31.55
N ARG A 12 15.05 31.25 -32.32
CA ARG A 12 14.95 29.81 -32.60
C ARG A 12 16.01 29.44 -33.65
N LEU A 13 16.92 28.54 -33.30
CA LEU A 13 17.73 27.81 -34.27
C LEU A 13 17.24 26.37 -34.32
N GLY A 14 16.64 26.01 -35.46
CA GLY A 14 16.28 24.65 -35.81
C GLY A 14 17.52 23.86 -36.24
N GLY A 15 17.60 22.62 -35.76
CA GLY A 15 18.54 21.61 -36.24
C GLY A 15 17.78 20.31 -36.45
N GLU A 16 17.61 19.96 -37.72
CA GLU A 16 17.04 18.69 -38.17
C GLU A 16 17.93 17.52 -37.75
N HIS A 17 17.35 16.45 -37.20
CA HIS A 17 18.00 15.15 -37.15
C HIS A 17 17.15 14.10 -37.89
N ARG A 18 17.67 13.68 -39.04
CA ARG A 18 17.19 12.58 -39.88
C ARG A 18 17.18 11.28 -39.07
N ARG A 19 16.04 10.58 -39.09
CA ARG A 19 15.93 9.16 -38.71
C ARG A 19 16.52 8.32 -39.84
N GLY A 20 17.55 7.54 -39.54
CA GLY A 20 18.00 6.43 -40.37
C GLY A 20 17.49 5.13 -39.77
N GLU A 21 16.69 4.40 -40.52
CA GLU A 21 16.35 3.00 -40.27
C GLU A 21 17.58 2.12 -40.54
N GLY A 22 17.79 1.12 -39.69
CA GLY A 22 18.81 0.10 -39.87
C GLY A 22 18.57 -1.05 -38.88
N GLY A 23 17.90 -2.10 -39.36
CA GLY A 23 17.75 -3.35 -38.62
C GLY A 23 19.02 -4.22 -38.67
N GLY A 24 19.12 -5.16 -37.74
CA GLY A 24 20.14 -6.21 -37.73
C GLY A 24 20.51 -6.62 -36.32
N GLY A 25 20.09 -7.82 -35.92
CA GLY A 25 20.38 -8.42 -34.63
C GLY A 25 21.85 -8.80 -34.46
N GLY A 26 22.25 -8.95 -33.20
CA GLY A 26 23.54 -9.46 -32.78
C GLY A 26 23.64 -9.46 -31.27
N GLU A 27 23.66 -10.66 -30.67
CA GLU A 27 24.07 -10.89 -29.29
C GLU A 27 25.44 -10.26 -29.02
N GLY A 28 25.62 -9.67 -27.84
CA GLY A 28 26.89 -9.07 -27.47
C GLY A 28 26.93 -8.66 -26.01
N GLY A 29 27.49 -9.54 -25.18
CA GLY A 29 28.00 -9.18 -23.86
C GLY A 29 29.19 -8.23 -23.94
N ASP A 30 29.54 -7.70 -22.77
CA ASP A 30 30.74 -6.94 -22.42
C ASP A 30 31.05 -5.65 -23.21
N GLY A 31 31.10 -4.53 -22.47
CA GLY A 31 31.92 -3.40 -22.89
C GLY A 31 31.50 -1.99 -22.50
N CYS A 32 31.15 -1.74 -21.23
CA CYS A 32 31.03 -0.37 -20.70
C CYS A 32 32.42 0.20 -20.36
N CYS A 33 33.26 0.51 -21.36
CA CYS A 33 34.36 1.51 -21.31
C CYS A 33 35.32 1.34 -22.48
N LYS A 34 35.24 2.22 -23.48
CA LYS A 34 36.38 2.50 -24.37
C LYS A 34 36.59 4.01 -24.44
N ARG A 35 37.49 4.55 -23.60
CA ARG A 35 38.21 5.79 -23.91
C ARG A 35 39.49 5.43 -24.65
N ARG A 36 39.79 6.14 -25.74
CA ARG A 36 41.07 6.10 -26.45
C ARG A 36 42.17 6.65 -25.56
N CYS A 37 43.20 5.84 -25.31
CA CYS A 37 44.43 6.23 -24.63
C CYS A 37 45.30 7.09 -25.57
N ALA A 38 45.81 8.21 -25.08
CA ALA A 38 46.92 8.94 -25.71
C ALA A 38 47.92 9.32 -24.60
N GLY A 39 49.07 8.64 -24.55
CA GLY A 39 50.18 8.92 -23.62
C GLY A 39 51.04 7.68 -23.33
N PRO A 40 52.39 7.76 -23.30
CA PRO A 40 53.28 6.60 -23.48
C PRO A 40 53.70 5.87 -22.19
N THR A 41 53.09 6.14 -21.05
CA THR A 41 53.39 5.41 -19.79
C THR A 41 52.10 4.92 -19.20
N GLY A 42 51.82 3.62 -19.42
CA GLY A 42 50.65 2.95 -18.88
C GLY A 42 50.75 2.79 -17.38
N ASP A 43 49.81 3.40 -16.67
CA ASP A 43 49.30 2.85 -15.42
C ASP A 43 47.84 3.31 -15.26
N CYS A 44 46.91 2.46 -15.69
CA CYS A 44 45.48 2.73 -15.63
C CYS A 44 44.91 1.96 -14.44
N GLN A 45 44.75 2.62 -13.30
CA GLN A 45 44.04 2.05 -12.16
C GLN A 45 42.56 1.82 -12.54
N LYS A 46 42.24 0.60 -12.96
CA LYS A 46 40.88 0.10 -13.24
C LYS A 46 39.95 0.09 -12.00
N GLY A 47 40.48 0.29 -10.79
CA GLY A 47 39.78 -0.08 -9.55
C GLY A 47 38.66 0.84 -9.05
N ALA A 48 38.54 2.08 -9.51
CA ALA A 48 37.64 3.05 -8.86
C ALA A 48 36.18 2.99 -9.34
N CYS A 49 35.91 2.50 -10.55
CA CYS A 49 34.55 2.49 -11.12
C CYS A 49 33.83 1.14 -10.96
N GLU A 50 34.56 0.02 -10.89
CA GLU A 50 33.96 -1.31 -10.68
C GLU A 50 33.45 -1.51 -9.24
N GLN A 51 34.07 -0.86 -8.24
CA GLN A 51 33.66 -1.01 -6.83
C GLN A 51 32.34 -0.33 -6.46
N ALA A 52 31.81 0.57 -7.29
CA ALA A 52 30.55 1.26 -7.01
C ALA A 52 29.31 0.52 -7.55
N ALA A 53 29.47 -0.39 -8.53
CA ALA A 53 28.35 -1.08 -9.16
C ALA A 53 27.87 -2.30 -8.35
N ASP A 54 28.78 -3.00 -7.65
CA ASP A 54 28.44 -4.17 -6.82
C ASP A 54 27.84 -3.81 -5.44
N GLY A 55 27.79 -2.51 -5.09
CA GLY A 55 27.47 -2.03 -3.74
C GLY A 55 26.04 -1.49 -3.53
N CYS A 56 25.24 -1.32 -4.58
CA CYS A 56 23.84 -0.91 -4.42
C CYS A 56 23.01 -2.09 -3.92
N CYS A 57 22.98 -2.28 -2.60
CA CYS A 57 21.99 -3.09 -1.93
C CYS A 57 20.76 -2.22 -1.64
N ASP A 58 19.57 -2.74 -1.92
CA ASP A 58 18.38 -2.18 -1.30
C ASP A 58 18.52 -2.35 0.23
N ILE A 59 17.96 -1.43 1.01
CA ILE A 59 18.03 -1.50 2.47
C ILE A 59 17.43 -2.81 2.99
N GLU A 60 16.47 -3.37 2.27
CA GLU A 60 15.83 -4.65 2.55
C GLU A 60 16.73 -5.86 2.24
N ASP A 61 17.74 -5.70 1.38
CA ASP A 61 18.73 -6.74 1.03
C ASP A 61 19.96 -6.71 1.94
N VAL A 62 20.12 -5.67 2.76
CA VAL A 62 21.23 -5.51 3.70
C VAL A 62 21.39 -6.71 4.65
N PRO A 63 20.32 -7.32 5.20
CA PRO A 63 20.44 -8.51 6.04
C PRO A 63 20.91 -9.76 5.29
N LEU A 64 20.74 -9.77 3.95
CA LEU A 64 21.00 -10.91 3.08
C LEU A 64 22.42 -10.87 2.48
N LYS A 65 23.13 -9.74 2.59
CA LYS A 65 24.45 -9.54 1.98
C LYS A 65 25.55 -9.31 3.03
N LEU A 66 26.77 -9.73 2.70
CA LEU A 66 27.98 -9.35 3.42
C LEU A 66 28.26 -7.87 3.13
N LEU A 67 28.08 -7.01 4.13
CA LEU A 67 28.42 -5.60 3.99
C LEU A 67 29.94 -5.44 4.01
N GLN A 68 30.51 -4.89 2.96
CA GLN A 68 31.93 -4.57 2.95
C GLN A 68 32.13 -3.18 3.58
N ASN A 69 32.94 -3.11 4.62
CA ASN A 69 33.38 -1.84 5.19
C ASN A 69 34.31 -1.15 4.17
N PRO A 70 33.92 0.00 3.59
CA PRO A 70 34.69 0.65 2.53
C PRO A 70 36.04 1.21 3.00
N MET A 71 36.23 1.40 4.31
CA MET A 71 37.48 1.91 4.88
C MET A 71 38.49 0.80 5.22
N THR A 72 38.01 -0.40 5.53
CA THR A 72 38.87 -1.51 6.00
C THR A 72 38.87 -2.71 5.07
N GLY A 73 38.01 -2.73 4.06
CA GLY A 73 37.78 -3.87 3.16
C GLY A 73 37.15 -5.09 3.83
N ARG A 74 36.93 -5.06 5.16
CA ARG A 74 36.39 -6.18 5.92
C ARG A 74 34.91 -6.38 5.60
N GLN A 75 34.58 -7.60 5.23
CA GLN A 75 33.20 -8.04 5.09
C GLN A 75 32.62 -8.35 6.47
N HIS A 76 31.50 -7.73 6.78
CA HIS A 76 30.73 -7.95 7.98
C HIS A 76 29.36 -8.47 7.60
N ARG A 77 28.98 -9.61 8.16
CA ARG A 77 27.57 -9.98 8.23
C ARG A 77 26.96 -9.19 9.37
N VAL A 78 25.89 -8.45 9.12
CA VAL A 78 25.11 -7.83 10.20
C VAL A 78 24.30 -8.95 10.85
N GLU A 79 24.91 -9.68 11.77
CA GLU A 79 24.19 -10.60 12.62
C GLU A 79 23.44 -9.76 13.66
N LYS A 80 22.12 -10.00 13.82
CA LYS A 80 21.39 -9.51 15.00
C LYS A 80 22.19 -9.97 16.21
N LEU A 81 22.69 -9.02 17.02
CA LEU A 81 23.34 -9.34 18.29
C LEU A 81 22.42 -10.30 19.06
N ALA A 82 22.89 -11.51 19.31
CA ALA A 82 22.14 -12.47 20.09
C ALA A 82 21.86 -11.85 21.47
N PRO A 83 20.63 -12.00 22.02
CA PRO A 83 20.35 -11.57 23.37
C PRO A 83 21.40 -12.11 24.35
N PRO A 84 21.76 -11.35 25.40
CA PRO A 84 22.72 -11.81 26.39
C PRO A 84 22.38 -13.21 26.93
N LYS A 85 23.40 -14.03 27.21
CA LYS A 85 23.23 -15.37 27.80
C LYS A 85 22.33 -15.30 29.03
N GLY A 86 21.24 -16.08 29.04
CA GLY A 86 20.24 -16.11 30.12
C GLY A 86 18.94 -15.35 29.84
N TYR A 87 18.88 -14.54 28.76
CA TYR A 87 17.63 -13.90 28.33
C TYR A 87 16.56 -14.93 27.94
N ALA A 88 16.92 -15.92 27.12
CA ALA A 88 16.03 -17.01 26.71
C ALA A 88 15.55 -17.89 27.89
N ALA A 89 16.32 -17.96 28.99
CA ALA A 89 15.94 -18.72 30.19
C ALA A 89 14.88 -18.00 31.05
N ARG A 90 14.69 -16.68 30.88
CA ARG A 90 13.58 -15.92 31.47
C ARG A 90 12.28 -16.02 30.66
N GLU A 91 12.36 -16.55 29.44
CA GLU A 91 11.28 -16.59 28.45
C GLU A 91 10.52 -17.91 28.40
N SER A 92 10.77 -18.88 29.29
CA SER A 92 10.18 -20.22 29.15
C SER A 92 8.65 -20.29 29.31
N ALA A 93 7.98 -19.19 29.70
CA ALA A 93 6.56 -18.89 29.51
C ALA A 93 6.23 -17.55 30.23
N PRO A 94 6.57 -16.38 29.65
CA PRO A 94 6.26 -15.10 30.28
C PRO A 94 4.75 -14.96 30.52
N PRO A 95 4.28 -14.44 31.67
CA PRO A 95 2.87 -14.29 31.95
C PRO A 95 2.22 -13.27 31.00
N ALA A 96 0.89 -13.30 30.90
CA ALA A 96 0.15 -12.22 30.27
C ALA A 96 0.41 -10.90 31.00
N LEU A 97 0.48 -9.80 30.25
CA LEU A 97 0.80 -8.48 30.80
C LEU A 97 -0.44 -7.57 30.76
N ARG A 98 -0.54 -6.66 31.73
CA ARG A 98 -1.55 -5.59 31.77
C ARG A 98 -0.89 -4.29 32.18
N PHE A 99 -1.18 -3.23 31.44
CA PHE A 99 -0.72 -1.88 31.71
C PHE A 99 -1.92 -0.93 31.76
N THR A 100 -1.85 0.07 32.63
CA THR A 100 -2.86 1.14 32.71
C THR A 100 -2.17 2.46 32.43
N GLY A 101 -2.68 3.18 31.43
CA GLY A 101 -2.22 4.49 31.04
C GLY A 101 -2.63 5.57 32.06
N PRO A 102 -1.93 6.73 32.05
CA PRO A 102 -2.31 7.86 32.91
C PRO A 102 -3.72 8.41 32.65
N ASP A 103 -4.25 8.20 31.45
CA ASP A 103 -5.61 8.56 31.03
C ASP A 103 -6.66 7.51 31.39
N GLY A 104 -6.26 6.42 32.06
CA GLY A 104 -7.12 5.29 32.42
C GLY A 104 -7.26 4.22 31.34
N SER A 105 -6.64 4.40 30.17
CA SER A 105 -6.65 3.39 29.11
C SER A 105 -5.95 2.10 29.55
N VAL A 106 -6.39 0.94 29.06
CA VAL A 106 -5.82 -0.36 29.44
C VAL A 106 -5.17 -1.04 28.24
N TYR A 107 -3.97 -1.60 28.42
CA TYR A 107 -3.30 -2.42 27.42
C TYR A 107 -3.03 -3.81 27.97
N CYS A 108 -3.54 -4.84 27.30
CA CYS A 108 -3.35 -6.25 27.65
C CYS A 108 -2.51 -6.97 26.60
N LYS A 109 -1.58 -7.81 27.05
CA LYS A 109 -0.74 -8.67 26.20
C LYS A 109 -0.89 -10.15 26.59
N PRO A 110 -1.95 -10.83 26.09
CA PRO A 110 -2.15 -12.26 26.28
C PRO A 110 -1.07 -13.10 25.57
N LYS A 111 -0.94 -14.37 25.98
CA LYS A 111 0.02 -15.35 25.43
C LYS A 111 -0.64 -16.58 24.83
N THR A 112 -1.88 -16.84 25.20
CA THR A 112 -2.68 -17.97 24.70
C THR A 112 -4.04 -17.46 24.24
N LEU A 113 -4.72 -18.25 23.40
CA LEU A 113 -6.06 -17.92 22.95
C LEU A 113 -7.04 -17.79 24.13
N ASP A 114 -6.96 -18.66 25.13
CA ASP A 114 -7.80 -18.59 26.33
C ASP A 114 -7.61 -17.27 27.10
N GLN A 115 -6.35 -16.82 27.24
CA GLN A 115 -6.06 -15.53 27.88
C GLN A 115 -6.58 -14.37 27.05
N LEU A 116 -6.43 -14.41 25.73
CA LEU A 116 -6.95 -13.41 24.81
C LEU A 116 -8.47 -13.27 24.96
N VAL A 117 -9.20 -14.38 24.92
CA VAL A 117 -10.65 -14.41 25.08
C VAL A 117 -11.07 -13.91 26.46
N GLY A 118 -10.49 -14.46 27.53
CA GLY A 118 -10.84 -14.10 28.90
C GLY A 118 -10.58 -12.63 29.23
N MET A 119 -9.42 -12.09 28.83
CA MET A 119 -9.10 -10.66 29.03
C MET A 119 -10.02 -9.75 28.22
N THR A 120 -10.38 -10.17 27.00
CA THR A 120 -11.28 -9.38 26.16
C THR A 120 -12.69 -9.36 26.75
N GLN A 121 -13.20 -10.49 27.25
CA GLN A 121 -14.50 -10.58 27.92
C GLN A 121 -14.55 -9.72 29.20
N GLU A 122 -13.47 -9.71 29.99
CA GLU A 122 -13.34 -8.84 31.16
C GLU A 122 -13.42 -7.36 30.76
N LEU A 123 -12.72 -6.97 29.69
CA LEU A 123 -12.62 -5.58 29.27
C LEU A 123 -13.89 -5.05 28.60
N ILE A 124 -14.58 -5.84 27.77
CA ILE A 124 -15.75 -5.36 27.00
C ILE A 124 -16.85 -4.81 27.91
N ALA A 125 -17.00 -5.33 29.13
CA ALA A 125 -18.00 -4.87 30.09
C ALA A 125 -17.78 -3.41 30.52
N ASP A 126 -16.53 -3.03 30.78
CA ASP A 126 -16.16 -1.71 31.29
C ASP A 126 -15.66 -0.76 30.19
N HIS A 127 -15.17 -1.32 29.08
CA HIS A 127 -14.54 -0.62 27.96
C HIS A 127 -15.15 -1.11 26.63
N PRO A 128 -16.36 -0.66 26.27
CA PRO A 128 -17.04 -1.12 25.05
C PRO A 128 -16.32 -0.71 23.76
N ASN A 129 -15.42 0.28 23.84
CA ASN A 129 -14.61 0.75 22.72
C ASN A 129 -13.18 0.19 22.80
N LEU A 130 -13.07 -1.10 22.52
CA LEU A 130 -11.83 -1.89 22.57
C LEU A 130 -11.22 -2.10 21.18
N GLN A 131 -9.89 -2.18 21.11
CA GLN A 131 -9.16 -2.50 19.91
C GLN A 131 -8.26 -3.73 20.07
N PHE A 132 -8.38 -4.69 19.15
CA PHE A 132 -7.34 -5.69 18.95
C PHE A 132 -6.14 -5.08 18.23
N VAL A 133 -4.94 -5.29 18.76
CA VAL A 133 -3.70 -4.69 18.27
C VAL A 133 -2.77 -5.75 17.69
N GLY A 134 -2.62 -5.74 16.36
CA GLY A 134 -1.51 -6.39 15.65
C GLY A 134 -0.35 -5.42 15.49
N GLY A 135 -0.13 -4.93 14.26
CA GLY A 135 0.94 -3.96 13.96
C GLY A 135 0.65 -2.49 14.26
N ASN A 136 -0.54 -2.15 14.74
CA ASN A 136 -1.00 -0.77 15.01
C ASN A 136 -0.87 0.24 13.82
N THR A 137 -0.76 -0.26 12.59
CA THR A 137 -0.56 0.57 11.40
C THR A 137 -1.83 1.28 10.91
N SER A 138 -3.01 0.86 11.41
CA SER A 138 -4.31 1.40 11.00
C SER A 138 -4.53 2.84 11.44
N LEU A 139 -3.98 3.27 12.59
CA LEU A 139 -4.14 4.64 13.12
C LEU A 139 -3.66 5.71 12.12
N GLY A 140 -2.65 5.40 11.31
CA GLY A 140 -2.16 6.29 10.27
C GLY A 140 -3.17 6.53 9.14
N VAL A 141 -4.18 5.67 9.01
CA VAL A 141 -5.16 5.66 7.92
C VAL A 141 -6.59 5.96 8.41
N THR A 142 -7.02 5.41 9.56
CA THR A 142 -8.41 5.54 10.04
C THR A 142 -8.83 6.99 10.27
N LYS A 143 -7.87 7.86 10.56
CA LYS A 143 -8.07 9.30 10.65
C LYS A 143 -8.67 9.96 9.40
N TYR A 144 -8.56 9.32 8.24
CA TYR A 144 -9.18 9.77 6.99
C TYR A 144 -10.56 9.15 6.74
N LEU A 145 -10.96 8.15 7.54
CA LEU A 145 -12.15 7.32 7.32
C LEU A 145 -13.24 7.57 8.38
N ASN A 146 -12.88 8.17 9.51
CA ASN A 146 -13.78 8.39 10.65
C ASN A 146 -14.50 9.75 10.66
N GLY A 147 -14.47 10.49 9.54
CA GLY A 147 -15.19 11.76 9.41
C GLY A 147 -14.60 12.93 10.21
N THR A 148 -13.39 12.80 10.76
CA THR A 148 -12.73 13.84 11.57
C THR A 148 -11.97 14.89 10.74
N ALA A 149 -12.24 14.94 9.43
CA ALA A 149 -11.68 15.95 8.54
C ALA A 149 -12.08 17.38 9.01
N PRO A 150 -11.22 18.41 8.80
CA PRO A 150 -9.91 18.37 8.17
C PRO A 150 -8.77 17.97 9.11
N ARG A 151 -9.04 17.81 10.41
CA ARG A 151 -8.00 17.58 11.43
C ARG A 151 -7.46 16.16 11.41
N ALA A 152 -8.23 15.21 10.84
CA ALA A 152 -7.86 13.82 10.69
C ALA A 152 -7.29 13.26 12.00
N THR A 153 -8.13 13.22 13.03
CA THR A 153 -7.79 12.59 14.31
C THR A 153 -8.05 11.09 14.23
N PRO A 154 -7.12 10.23 14.64
CA PRO A 154 -7.37 8.79 14.67
C PRO A 154 -8.47 8.45 15.70
N ASP A 155 -9.00 7.25 15.58
CA ASP A 155 -9.93 6.74 16.59
C ASP A 155 -9.24 6.64 17.94
N LYS A 156 -10.01 6.91 18.98
CA LYS A 156 -9.59 6.68 20.37
C LYS A 156 -10.24 5.41 20.87
N TYR A 157 -9.52 4.65 21.67
CA TYR A 157 -9.99 3.43 22.31
C TYR A 157 -9.60 3.45 23.78
N ASP A 158 -10.46 2.86 24.60
CA ASP A 158 -10.29 2.84 26.05
C ASP A 158 -9.51 1.59 26.50
N ALA A 159 -9.51 0.55 25.66
CA ALA A 159 -8.80 -0.69 25.90
C ALA A 159 -8.15 -1.24 24.62
N TYR A 160 -6.99 -1.88 24.79
CA TYR A 160 -6.18 -2.46 23.74
C TYR A 160 -5.80 -3.89 24.13
N VAL A 161 -5.98 -4.84 23.20
CA VAL A 161 -5.60 -6.24 23.41
C VAL A 161 -4.68 -6.69 22.29
N ASP A 162 -3.40 -6.89 22.63
CA ASP A 162 -2.34 -7.28 21.70
C ASP A 162 -2.47 -8.76 21.32
N VAL A 163 -2.49 -9.05 20.02
CA VAL A 163 -2.66 -10.41 19.49
C VAL A 163 -1.36 -11.06 19.03
N ASN A 164 -0.23 -10.36 19.06
CA ASN A 164 1.01 -10.80 18.39
C ASN A 164 1.70 -11.98 19.09
N ASP A 165 1.51 -12.14 20.40
CA ASP A 165 2.16 -13.19 21.18
C ASP A 165 1.31 -14.48 21.32
N VAL A 166 0.11 -14.52 20.70
CA VAL A 166 -0.77 -15.70 20.71
C VAL A 166 -0.36 -16.63 19.57
N ALA A 167 0.22 -17.78 19.92
CA ALA A 167 0.85 -18.69 18.97
C ALA A 167 -0.09 -19.13 17.83
N GLU A 168 -1.34 -19.48 18.17
CA GLU A 168 -2.37 -19.95 17.24
C GLU A 168 -2.70 -18.90 16.15
N LEU A 169 -2.52 -17.60 16.46
CA LEU A 169 -2.75 -16.51 15.52
C LEU A 169 -1.53 -16.23 14.62
N GLY A 170 -0.36 -16.78 14.95
CA GLY A 170 0.85 -16.68 14.14
C GLY A 170 1.11 -17.89 13.22
N GLU A 171 0.27 -18.93 13.27
CA GLU A 171 0.49 -20.16 12.52
C GLU A 171 0.34 -19.97 11.00
N MET A 172 1.22 -20.61 10.25
CA MET A 172 1.18 -20.66 8.78
C MET A 172 1.36 -22.11 8.34
N ALA A 173 0.51 -22.57 7.44
CA ALA A 173 0.57 -23.93 6.91
C ALA A 173 0.21 -23.96 5.43
N VAL A 174 0.85 -24.87 4.70
CA VAL A 174 0.49 -25.21 3.32
C VAL A 174 -0.11 -26.60 3.32
N THR A 175 -1.30 -26.75 2.72
CA THR A 175 -2.01 -28.02 2.63
C THR A 175 -1.91 -28.54 1.21
N MET A 176 -1.24 -29.66 1.00
CA MET A 176 -1.13 -30.27 -0.33
C MET A 176 -2.32 -31.17 -0.61
N ILE A 177 -2.94 -31.00 -1.79
CA ILE A 177 -3.93 -31.93 -2.31
C ILE A 177 -3.35 -32.59 -3.55
N GLN A 178 -3.26 -33.91 -3.52
CA GLN A 178 -2.85 -34.72 -4.66
C GLN A 178 -3.89 -35.80 -4.93
N THR A 179 -4.42 -35.80 -6.15
CA THR A 179 -5.33 -36.81 -6.69
C THR A 179 -4.72 -37.40 -7.96
N SER A 180 -5.34 -38.44 -8.53
CA SER A 180 -4.90 -39.02 -9.80
C SER A 180 -5.00 -38.05 -11.00
N GLN A 181 -5.73 -36.93 -10.87
CA GLN A 181 -6.01 -35.98 -11.94
C GLN A 181 -5.53 -34.56 -11.65
N PHE A 182 -5.15 -34.25 -10.41
CA PHE A 182 -4.90 -32.89 -9.95
C PHE A 182 -3.98 -32.86 -8.73
N ALA A 183 -2.97 -31.99 -8.78
CA ALA A 183 -2.14 -31.64 -7.64
C ALA A 183 -2.01 -30.11 -7.52
N ASP A 184 -2.27 -29.58 -6.33
CA ASP A 184 -2.20 -28.16 -6.00
C ASP A 184 -2.14 -27.95 -4.47
N ALA A 185 -1.71 -26.78 -4.06
CA ALA A 185 -1.51 -26.37 -2.67
C ALA A 185 -2.60 -25.39 -2.23
N GLY A 186 -3.11 -25.59 -1.02
CA GLY A 186 -3.93 -24.65 -0.27
C GLY A 186 -3.11 -24.02 0.86
N VAL A 187 -3.64 -22.98 1.48
CA VAL A 187 -2.95 -22.23 2.52
C VAL A 187 -3.85 -22.05 3.74
N ARG A 188 -3.30 -22.21 4.93
CA ARG A 188 -3.89 -21.71 6.18
C ARG A 188 -2.95 -20.66 6.79
N VAL A 189 -3.51 -19.55 7.22
CA VAL A 189 -2.74 -18.43 7.79
C VAL A 189 -3.46 -17.83 8.99
N GLY A 190 -2.77 -17.73 10.11
CA GLY A 190 -3.26 -17.15 11.37
C GLY A 190 -3.41 -15.63 11.28
N ALA A 191 -4.31 -15.06 12.08
CA ALA A 191 -4.74 -13.66 11.98
C ALA A 191 -3.65 -12.61 12.29
N ALA A 192 -2.63 -12.95 13.09
CA ALA A 192 -1.55 -12.04 13.46
C ALA A 192 -0.42 -11.99 12.41
N VAL A 193 -0.43 -12.88 11.41
CA VAL A 193 0.62 -12.96 10.38
C VAL A 193 0.74 -11.64 9.59
N PRO A 194 1.94 -11.03 9.52
CA PRO A 194 2.19 -9.81 8.76
C PRO A 194 1.98 -9.99 7.26
N LEU A 195 1.68 -8.90 6.55
CA LEU A 195 1.48 -8.93 5.09
C LEU A 195 2.72 -9.45 4.35
N THR A 196 3.92 -9.13 4.82
CA THR A 196 5.17 -9.63 4.20
C THR A 196 5.25 -11.16 4.23
N GLU A 197 4.89 -11.78 5.35
CA GLU A 197 4.90 -13.24 5.48
C GLU A 197 3.77 -13.90 4.68
N LEU A 198 2.59 -13.27 4.62
CA LEU A 198 1.50 -13.72 3.75
C LEU A 198 1.91 -13.72 2.26
N ILE A 199 2.60 -12.66 1.80
CA ILE A 199 3.11 -12.59 0.42
C ILE A 199 4.05 -13.77 0.12
N VAL A 200 4.98 -14.05 1.03
CA VAL A 200 5.93 -15.17 0.89
C VAL A 200 5.19 -16.50 0.85
N LEU A 201 4.27 -16.74 1.80
CA LEU A 201 3.48 -17.97 1.89
C LEU A 201 2.70 -18.26 0.61
N LEU A 202 2.03 -17.25 0.06
CA LEU A 202 1.26 -17.38 -1.18
C LEU A 202 2.16 -17.72 -2.37
N LYS A 203 3.36 -17.12 -2.46
CA LYS A 203 4.33 -17.43 -3.51
C LYS A 203 4.91 -18.84 -3.38
N SER A 204 5.32 -19.23 -2.18
CA SER A 204 5.84 -20.58 -1.90
C SER A 204 4.80 -21.66 -2.19
N ALA A 205 3.54 -21.46 -1.79
CA ALA A 205 2.47 -22.41 -2.12
C ALA A 205 2.26 -22.55 -3.64
N ALA A 206 2.38 -21.46 -4.40
CA ALA A 206 2.31 -21.53 -5.87
C ALA A 206 3.51 -22.26 -6.51
N GLU A 207 4.71 -22.10 -5.95
CA GLU A 207 5.92 -22.83 -6.36
C GLU A 207 5.77 -24.33 -6.10
N ASP A 208 5.25 -24.71 -4.93
CA ASP A 208 4.94 -26.10 -4.60
C ASP A 208 3.91 -26.70 -5.58
N SER A 209 2.86 -25.94 -5.92
CA SER A 209 1.88 -26.32 -6.95
C SER A 209 2.52 -26.56 -8.32
N ALA A 210 3.47 -25.71 -8.72
CA ALA A 210 4.18 -25.86 -9.99
C ALA A 210 5.08 -27.10 -9.99
N ALA A 211 5.83 -27.32 -8.91
CA ALA A 211 6.69 -28.49 -8.73
C ALA A 211 5.90 -29.80 -8.80
N MET A 212 4.71 -29.86 -8.18
CA MET A 212 3.84 -31.03 -8.20
C MET A 212 3.29 -31.37 -9.59
N ARG A 213 3.11 -30.37 -10.47
CA ARG A 213 2.58 -30.56 -11.83
C ARG A 213 3.64 -31.01 -12.85
N GLY A 214 4.91 -31.06 -12.46
CA GLY A 214 6.01 -31.42 -13.35
C GLY A 214 6.23 -30.44 -14.52
N ALA A 215 5.73 -29.20 -14.38
CA ALA A 215 5.86 -28.20 -15.43
C ALA A 215 7.27 -27.59 -15.42
N SER A 216 8.04 -27.82 -16.48
CA SER A 216 9.21 -27.00 -16.81
C SER A 216 8.76 -25.56 -17.08
N ALA A 217 9.57 -24.59 -16.68
CA ALA A 217 9.36 -23.16 -16.86
C ALA A 217 9.27 -22.67 -18.33
N GLU A 218 9.20 -23.58 -19.30
CA GLU A 218 9.18 -23.32 -20.74
C GLU A 218 7.86 -23.85 -21.33
N GLY A 219 6.89 -22.95 -21.54
CA GLY A 219 5.60 -23.30 -22.15
C GLY A 219 4.38 -22.59 -21.56
N HIS A 220 4.54 -21.78 -20.51
CA HIS A 220 3.41 -21.03 -19.95
C HIS A 220 2.91 -19.98 -20.94
N ASN A 221 1.62 -20.07 -21.28
CA ASN A 221 0.91 -18.94 -21.85
C ASN A 221 1.05 -17.77 -20.85
N PRO A 222 1.46 -16.55 -21.27
CA PRO A 222 1.62 -15.39 -20.37
C PRO A 222 0.38 -15.03 -19.54
N SER A 223 -0.75 -15.67 -19.80
CA SER A 223 -2.02 -15.48 -19.09
C SER A 223 -2.27 -16.45 -17.91
N ASP A 224 -1.52 -17.56 -17.75
CA ASP A 224 -1.73 -18.58 -16.68
C ASP A 224 -0.91 -18.30 -15.40
N LYS A 225 -0.99 -17.06 -14.90
CA LYS A 225 -0.42 -16.74 -13.59
C LYS A 225 -1.23 -17.44 -12.49
N HIS A 226 -0.55 -18.10 -11.55
CA HIS A 226 -1.22 -18.70 -10.40
C HIS A 226 -1.97 -17.64 -9.58
N PRO A 227 -3.22 -17.90 -9.13
CA PRO A 227 -3.99 -16.92 -8.34
C PRO A 227 -3.25 -16.39 -7.12
N PHE A 228 -2.51 -17.26 -6.41
CA PHE A 228 -1.71 -16.83 -5.25
C PHE A 228 -0.59 -15.85 -5.63
N VAL A 229 0.08 -16.04 -6.78
CA VAL A 229 1.10 -15.09 -7.24
C VAL A 229 0.46 -13.77 -7.66
N ALA A 230 -0.69 -13.82 -8.34
CA ALA A 230 -1.44 -12.61 -8.71
C ALA A 230 -1.90 -11.81 -7.49
N ALA A 231 -2.34 -12.50 -6.42
CA ALA A 231 -2.70 -11.90 -5.15
C ALA A 231 -1.48 -11.34 -4.40
N ALA A 232 -0.40 -12.12 -4.29
CA ALA A 232 0.82 -11.72 -3.60
C ALA A 232 1.44 -10.46 -4.22
N ASP A 233 1.52 -10.38 -5.54
CA ASP A 233 2.07 -9.20 -6.23
C ASP A 233 1.15 -7.97 -6.12
N HIS A 234 -0.16 -8.18 -5.93
CA HIS A 234 -1.08 -7.10 -5.65
C HIS A 234 -0.91 -6.59 -4.22
N ILE A 235 -0.83 -7.49 -3.23
CA ILE A 235 -0.61 -7.15 -1.82
C ILE A 235 0.76 -6.48 -1.64
N ALA A 236 1.77 -6.82 -2.44
CA ALA A 236 3.09 -6.15 -2.43
C ALA A 236 3.02 -4.64 -2.75
N LYS A 237 1.94 -4.17 -3.38
CA LYS A 237 1.67 -2.74 -3.67
C LYS A 237 0.99 -2.02 -2.49
N VAL A 238 0.67 -2.72 -1.42
CA VAL A 238 0.08 -2.15 -0.20
C VAL A 238 1.19 -1.48 0.61
N ALA A 239 1.05 -0.17 0.84
CA ALA A 239 1.95 0.62 1.65
C ALA A 239 3.45 0.44 1.29
N ASN A 240 4.34 0.58 2.26
CA ASN A 240 5.77 0.31 2.17
C ASN A 240 6.14 -0.96 2.97
N SER A 241 7.41 -1.37 2.90
CA SER A 241 7.92 -2.57 3.60
C SER A 241 7.71 -2.48 5.10
N GLN A 242 7.94 -1.31 5.72
CA GLN A 242 7.80 -1.10 7.15
C GLN A 242 6.36 -1.37 7.63
N VAL A 243 5.37 -0.86 6.88
CA VAL A 243 3.95 -1.11 7.20
C VAL A 243 3.59 -2.58 6.97
N ARG A 244 4.08 -3.23 5.90
CA ARG A 244 3.77 -4.65 5.64
C ARG A 244 4.43 -5.62 6.63
N ASN A 245 5.59 -5.24 7.17
CA ASN A 245 6.30 -6.02 8.18
C ASN A 245 5.61 -5.98 9.55
N ALA A 246 4.76 -4.97 9.81
CA ALA A 246 4.03 -4.83 11.06
C ALA A 246 2.55 -5.19 10.92
N GLY A 247 1.87 -4.68 9.89
CA GLY A 247 0.44 -4.84 9.70
C GLY A 247 0.06 -6.27 9.34
N SER A 248 -0.90 -6.86 10.06
CA SER A 248 -1.44 -8.18 9.76
C SER A 248 -2.54 -8.13 8.71
N TRP A 249 -2.76 -9.24 8.00
CA TRP A 249 -3.83 -9.34 7.01
C TRP A 249 -5.22 -9.24 7.66
N ALA A 250 -5.41 -9.85 8.84
CA ALA A 250 -6.69 -9.82 9.53
C ALA A 250 -6.99 -8.44 10.11
N GLY A 251 -5.97 -7.72 10.59
CA GLY A 251 -6.12 -6.32 11.01
C GLY A 251 -6.55 -5.41 9.86
N ASN A 252 -6.05 -5.67 8.64
CA ASN A 252 -6.51 -4.95 7.45
C ASN A 252 -7.99 -5.25 7.12
N LEU A 253 -8.38 -6.52 7.22
CA LEU A 253 -9.77 -6.95 6.99
C LEU A 253 -10.74 -6.39 8.04
N ALA A 254 -10.37 -6.42 9.32
CA ALA A 254 -11.13 -5.81 10.41
C ALA A 254 -11.28 -4.29 10.23
N MET A 255 -10.24 -3.61 9.72
CA MET A 255 -10.33 -2.19 9.39
C MET A 255 -11.33 -1.92 8.26
N GLN A 256 -11.39 -2.78 7.24
CA GLN A 256 -12.40 -2.66 6.19
C GLN A 256 -13.82 -2.93 6.70
N HIS A 257 -13.99 -3.91 7.59
CA HIS A 257 -15.28 -4.18 8.22
C HIS A 257 -15.77 -2.96 9.03
N LYS A 258 -14.89 -2.32 9.80
CA LYS A 258 -15.19 -1.07 10.52
C LYS A 258 -15.47 0.12 9.58
N TYR A 259 -14.73 0.23 8.48
CA TYR A 259 -14.85 1.29 7.48
C TYR A 259 -15.13 0.70 6.09
N PRO A 260 -16.40 0.43 5.74
CA PRO A 260 -16.74 -0.21 4.46
C PRO A 260 -16.17 0.50 3.24
N THR A 261 -16.05 1.82 3.30
CA THR A 261 -15.51 2.67 2.22
C THR A 261 -13.99 2.58 2.07
N PHE A 262 -13.28 1.89 2.97
CA PHE A 262 -11.86 1.62 2.84
C PHE A 262 -11.59 0.68 1.65
N PRO A 263 -10.87 1.13 0.60
CA PRO A 263 -10.59 0.31 -0.57
C PRO A 263 -9.46 -0.68 -0.28
N SER A 264 -9.75 -1.71 0.52
CA SER A 264 -8.78 -2.71 0.93
C SER A 264 -8.35 -3.59 -0.25
N ASP A 265 -7.06 -3.53 -0.58
CA ASP A 265 -6.45 -4.47 -1.53
C ASP A 265 -6.34 -5.88 -0.92
N VAL A 266 -6.07 -6.00 0.38
CA VAL A 266 -5.85 -7.29 1.06
C VAL A 266 -7.14 -8.10 1.09
N ALA A 267 -8.22 -7.48 1.54
CA ALA A 267 -9.51 -8.14 1.62
C ALA A 267 -10.06 -8.50 0.23
N LEU A 268 -9.85 -7.63 -0.77
CA LEU A 268 -10.22 -7.91 -2.15
C LEU A 268 -9.49 -9.15 -2.68
N MET A 269 -8.18 -9.27 -2.42
CA MET A 269 -7.41 -10.46 -2.81
C MET A 269 -7.85 -11.72 -2.06
N LEU A 270 -8.16 -11.63 -0.76
CA LEU A 270 -8.66 -12.78 0.00
C LEU A 270 -10.05 -13.24 -0.48
N ALA A 271 -10.94 -12.31 -0.83
CA ALA A 271 -12.23 -12.62 -1.45
C ALA A 271 -12.05 -13.26 -2.84
N MET A 272 -11.14 -12.74 -3.66
CA MET A 272 -10.81 -13.32 -4.97
C MET A 272 -10.28 -14.76 -4.85
N LEU A 273 -9.52 -15.04 -3.79
CA LEU A 273 -9.03 -16.38 -3.47
C LEU A 273 -10.07 -17.26 -2.75
N GLN A 274 -11.28 -16.74 -2.51
CA GLN A 274 -12.37 -17.42 -1.79
C GLN A 274 -11.97 -17.91 -0.39
N ALA A 275 -11.19 -17.09 0.32
CA ALA A 275 -10.74 -17.41 1.67
C ALA A 275 -11.93 -17.65 2.63
N GLN A 276 -11.82 -18.70 3.43
CA GLN A 276 -12.76 -19.02 4.51
C GLN A 276 -12.15 -18.59 5.83
N LEU A 277 -12.84 -17.71 6.55
CA LEU A 277 -12.41 -17.10 7.80
C LEU A 277 -13.01 -17.86 8.96
N ARG A 278 -12.17 -18.42 9.83
CA ARG A 278 -12.64 -18.93 11.13
C ARG A 278 -12.67 -17.75 12.10
N VAL A 279 -13.86 -17.44 12.61
CA VAL A 279 -14.10 -16.31 13.52
C VAL A 279 -14.67 -16.81 14.84
N LEU A 280 -14.35 -16.12 15.92
CA LEU A 280 -14.89 -16.35 17.26
C LEU A 280 -15.64 -15.11 17.71
N ASN A 281 -16.92 -15.26 18.05
CA ASN A 281 -17.64 -14.22 18.77
C ASN A 281 -17.20 -14.27 20.24
N VAL A 282 -16.45 -13.27 20.67
CA VAL A 282 -15.82 -13.28 22.00
C VAL A 282 -16.88 -13.15 23.11
N THR A 283 -18.03 -12.55 22.83
CA THR A 283 -19.12 -12.38 23.79
C THR A 283 -19.92 -13.67 24.01
N THR A 284 -20.22 -14.41 22.94
CA THR A 284 -21.01 -15.66 23.04
C THR A 284 -20.15 -16.90 23.19
N GLY A 285 -18.87 -16.84 22.80
CA GLY A 285 -17.98 -17.99 22.70
C GLY A 285 -18.25 -18.87 21.47
N GLU A 286 -19.15 -18.47 20.57
CA GLU A 286 -19.48 -19.23 19.37
C GLU A 286 -18.46 -19.00 18.27
N GLU A 287 -18.03 -20.09 17.64
CA GLU A 287 -17.19 -20.05 16.45
C GLU A 287 -18.01 -20.24 15.18
N ASP A 288 -17.61 -19.54 14.12
CA ASP A 288 -18.23 -19.64 12.80
C ASP A 288 -17.15 -19.68 11.71
N THR A 289 -17.53 -20.16 10.53
CA THR A 289 -16.69 -20.08 9.32
C THR A 289 -17.41 -19.26 8.26
N LEU A 290 -16.84 -18.12 7.92
CA LEU A 290 -17.45 -17.14 7.01
C LEU A 290 -16.61 -16.96 5.75
N SER A 291 -17.25 -16.70 4.62
CA SER A 291 -16.54 -16.08 3.50
C SER A 291 -16.09 -14.66 3.89
N VAL A 292 -15.17 -14.09 3.11
CA VAL A 292 -14.75 -12.70 3.30
C VAL A 292 -15.94 -11.75 3.10
N GLU A 293 -16.80 -12.05 2.13
CA GLU A 293 -18.00 -11.30 1.79
C GLU A 293 -19.06 -11.35 2.90
N ASP A 294 -19.28 -12.53 3.49
CA ASP A 294 -20.20 -12.70 4.63
C ASP A 294 -19.67 -11.97 5.87
N TYR A 295 -18.36 -12.03 6.12
CA TYR A 295 -17.74 -11.26 7.19
C TYR A 295 -17.95 -9.75 7.00
N TRP A 296 -17.82 -9.23 5.77
CA TRP A 296 -18.13 -7.83 5.48
C TRP A 296 -19.59 -7.46 5.72
N ALA A 297 -20.51 -8.41 5.57
CA ALA A 297 -21.95 -8.19 5.74
C ALA A 297 -22.40 -8.30 7.21
N ARG A 298 -21.57 -8.84 8.11
CA ARG A 298 -21.86 -8.94 9.55
C ARG A 298 -21.99 -7.55 10.19
N SER A 299 -22.85 -7.46 11.20
CA SER A 299 -23.01 -6.24 11.99
C SER A 299 -21.71 -5.87 12.70
N GLY A 300 -21.35 -4.59 12.67
CA GLY A 300 -20.21 -4.05 13.42
C GLY A 300 -20.39 -4.04 14.95
N ALA A 301 -21.56 -4.45 15.47
CA ALA A 301 -21.83 -4.54 16.90
C ALA A 301 -21.29 -5.83 17.55
N GLU A 302 -20.97 -6.86 16.76
CA GLU A 302 -20.40 -8.12 17.27
C GLU A 302 -18.88 -7.97 17.44
N VAL A 303 -18.33 -8.45 18.57
CA VAL A 303 -16.87 -8.54 18.76
C VAL A 303 -16.37 -9.85 18.17
N LEU A 304 -16.16 -9.84 16.86
CA LEU A 304 -15.66 -10.98 16.10
C LEU A 304 -14.14 -10.97 16.02
N LEU A 305 -13.50 -11.93 16.70
CA LEU A 305 -12.07 -12.19 16.59
C LEU A 305 -11.82 -13.13 15.40
N ILE A 306 -11.08 -12.67 14.40
CA ILE A 306 -10.59 -13.54 13.32
C ILE A 306 -9.45 -14.40 13.88
N LEU A 307 -9.56 -15.72 13.73
CA LEU A 307 -8.52 -16.66 14.20
C LEU A 307 -7.53 -16.99 13.07
N ASN A 308 -8.05 -17.38 11.91
CA ASN A 308 -7.26 -17.70 10.72
C ASN A 308 -8.11 -17.62 9.44
N ALA A 309 -7.43 -17.60 8.30
CA ALA A 309 -8.02 -17.84 6.99
C ALA A 309 -7.53 -19.18 6.43
N THR A 310 -8.43 -19.92 5.79
CA THR A 310 -8.10 -21.11 4.98
C THR A 310 -8.47 -20.83 3.53
N ILE A 311 -7.52 -21.05 2.63
CA ILE A 311 -7.66 -20.85 1.18
C ILE A 311 -7.45 -22.22 0.52
N ALA A 312 -8.47 -22.70 -0.19
CA ALA A 312 -8.38 -23.97 -0.90
C ALA A 312 -7.43 -23.87 -2.10
N PRO A 313 -6.86 -24.99 -2.58
CA PRO A 313 -6.11 -24.99 -3.83
C PRO A 313 -6.97 -24.51 -5.01
N ALA A 314 -6.32 -23.88 -5.98
CA ALA A 314 -7.03 -23.32 -7.13
C ALA A 314 -7.60 -24.43 -8.03
N LYS A 315 -8.81 -24.24 -8.54
CA LYS A 315 -9.40 -25.20 -9.49
C LYS A 315 -8.47 -25.37 -10.71
N PRO A 316 -8.30 -26.60 -11.23
CA PRO A 316 -7.52 -26.82 -12.44
C PRO A 316 -8.20 -26.20 -13.66
N ALA A 317 -7.39 -25.78 -14.63
CA ALA A 317 -7.91 -25.50 -15.97
C ALA A 317 -8.49 -26.80 -16.59
N ALA A 318 -9.47 -26.67 -17.48
CA ALA A 318 -10.11 -27.83 -18.10
C ALA A 318 -9.08 -28.66 -18.89
N ALA A 319 -9.14 -30.00 -18.75
CA ALA A 319 -8.17 -30.93 -19.33
C ALA A 319 -8.07 -30.86 -20.88
N SER A 320 -9.09 -30.30 -21.54
CA SER A 320 -9.22 -30.23 -23.00
C SER A 320 -8.88 -28.84 -23.55
N GLY A 321 -7.65 -28.35 -23.32
CA GLY A 321 -7.20 -27.06 -23.87
C GLY A 321 -7.84 -25.81 -23.23
N GLY A 322 -8.36 -25.94 -22.01
CA GLY A 322 -8.82 -24.80 -21.23
C GLY A 322 -7.66 -24.01 -20.62
N VAL A 323 -7.90 -22.75 -20.32
CA VAL A 323 -6.96 -21.82 -19.68
C VAL A 323 -7.56 -21.24 -18.41
N ARG A 324 -6.69 -20.94 -17.44
CA ARG A 324 -7.03 -20.17 -16.25
C ARG A 324 -6.36 -18.80 -16.35
N ILE A 325 -7.12 -17.75 -16.11
CA ILE A 325 -6.63 -16.37 -16.09
C ILE A 325 -6.78 -15.82 -14.69
N SER A 326 -5.67 -15.40 -14.09
CA SER A 326 -5.68 -14.69 -12.80
C SER A 326 -5.14 -13.29 -13.00
N ARG A 327 -6.01 -12.28 -12.87
CA ARG A 327 -5.67 -10.88 -13.15
C ARG A 327 -6.10 -9.98 -12.01
N THR A 328 -5.22 -9.06 -11.65
CA THR A 328 -5.47 -8.09 -10.60
C THR A 328 -4.91 -6.75 -11.03
N ASP A 329 -5.67 -5.69 -10.77
CA ASP A 329 -5.29 -4.33 -11.11
C ASP A 329 -5.62 -3.40 -9.96
N LYS A 330 -4.70 -2.47 -9.72
CA LYS A 330 -4.82 -1.41 -8.72
C LYS A 330 -4.55 -0.08 -9.42
N VAL A 331 -5.60 0.68 -9.67
CA VAL A 331 -5.51 2.02 -10.25
C VAL A 331 -5.34 3.02 -9.12
N MET A 332 -4.25 3.77 -9.15
CA MET A 332 -3.79 4.59 -8.03
C MET A 332 -2.99 5.80 -8.52
N GLN A 333 -2.92 6.87 -7.72
CA GLN A 333 -2.25 8.12 -8.07
C GLN A 333 -0.74 7.95 -8.32
N ARG A 334 -0.10 7.01 -7.62
CA ARG A 334 1.32 6.65 -7.74
C ARG A 334 1.50 5.14 -7.57
N HIS A 335 2.56 4.57 -8.15
CA HIS A 335 2.70 3.12 -8.30
C HIS A 335 2.89 2.32 -6.99
N ILE A 336 3.31 2.96 -5.90
CA ILE A 336 3.55 2.32 -4.59
C ILE A 336 3.10 3.29 -3.49
N ASN A 337 2.69 2.74 -2.33
CA ASN A 337 2.29 3.52 -1.15
C ASN A 337 1.16 4.52 -1.45
N SER A 338 0.15 4.07 -2.20
CA SER A 338 -1.06 4.83 -2.54
C SER A 338 -2.28 3.97 -2.28
N GLN A 339 -3.36 4.60 -1.81
CA GLN A 339 -4.69 3.98 -1.83
C GLN A 339 -5.14 3.82 -3.29
N ALA A 340 -6.02 2.83 -3.52
CA ALA A 340 -6.63 2.60 -4.81
C ALA A 340 -7.77 3.59 -5.04
N HIS A 341 -7.87 4.14 -6.26
CA HIS A 341 -9.11 4.73 -6.74
C HIS A 341 -10.09 3.63 -7.16
N VAL A 342 -9.57 2.60 -7.84
CA VAL A 342 -10.28 1.36 -8.18
C VAL A 342 -9.30 0.21 -8.04
N ASN A 343 -9.70 -0.86 -7.37
CA ASN A 343 -8.99 -2.11 -7.34
C ASN A 343 -9.93 -3.25 -7.77
N ALA A 344 -9.37 -4.24 -8.45
CA ALA A 344 -10.13 -5.38 -8.93
C ALA A 344 -9.26 -6.62 -9.03
N GLY A 345 -9.89 -7.77 -8.89
CA GLY A 345 -9.27 -9.08 -9.02
C GLY A 345 -10.25 -10.04 -9.69
N ALA A 346 -9.75 -10.84 -10.62
CA ALA A 346 -10.54 -11.85 -11.30
C ALA A 346 -9.76 -13.16 -11.49
N VAL A 347 -10.47 -14.27 -11.32
CA VAL A 347 -10.05 -15.61 -11.72
C VAL A 347 -11.08 -16.14 -12.71
N LEU A 348 -10.68 -16.30 -13.97
CA LEU A 348 -11.54 -16.77 -15.06
C LEU A 348 -11.04 -18.10 -15.60
N TYR A 349 -11.95 -19.00 -15.92
CA TYR A 349 -11.67 -20.25 -16.61
C TYR A 349 -12.30 -20.18 -17.99
N ALA A 350 -11.50 -20.36 -19.04
CA ALA A 350 -11.97 -20.25 -20.41
C ALA A 350 -11.57 -21.45 -21.25
N VAL A 351 -12.37 -21.76 -22.25
CA VAL A 351 -12.12 -22.75 -23.29
C VAL A 351 -12.36 -22.13 -24.66
N ASP A 352 -11.87 -22.76 -25.72
CA ASP A 352 -12.24 -22.36 -27.09
C ASP A 352 -13.74 -22.58 -27.29
N ALA A 353 -14.44 -21.55 -27.77
CA ALA A 353 -15.87 -21.64 -28.09
C ALA A 353 -16.13 -22.44 -29.38
N GLY A 354 -15.09 -22.75 -30.16
CA GLY A 354 -15.20 -23.44 -31.46
C GLY A 354 -15.71 -22.52 -32.58
N THR A 355 -15.91 -21.24 -32.30
CA THR A 355 -16.41 -20.22 -33.22
C THR A 355 -15.35 -19.14 -33.45
N GLY A 356 -14.46 -19.35 -34.43
CA GLY A 356 -13.58 -18.29 -34.94
C GLY A 356 -12.61 -17.68 -33.93
N GLY A 357 -12.08 -18.47 -32.98
CA GLY A 357 -11.08 -18.03 -32.01
C GLY A 357 -11.63 -17.31 -30.78
N GLN A 358 -12.95 -17.36 -30.55
CA GLN A 358 -13.58 -16.77 -29.37
C GLN A 358 -13.45 -17.67 -28.13
N ALA A 359 -13.38 -17.04 -26.96
CA ALA A 359 -13.42 -17.75 -25.68
C ALA A 359 -14.87 -18.00 -25.23
N ARG A 360 -15.10 -19.16 -24.62
CA ARG A 360 -16.22 -19.42 -23.73
C ARG A 360 -15.70 -19.44 -22.29
N ILE A 361 -16.25 -18.58 -21.43
CA ILE A 361 -15.92 -18.59 -20.00
C ILE A 361 -16.79 -19.63 -19.32
N THR A 362 -16.18 -20.56 -18.59
CA THR A 362 -16.87 -21.69 -17.94
C THR A 362 -17.02 -21.52 -16.44
N ASP A 363 -16.21 -20.62 -15.85
CA ASP A 363 -16.24 -20.30 -14.43
C ASP A 363 -15.55 -18.95 -14.21
N ALA A 364 -16.04 -18.15 -13.27
CA ALA A 364 -15.59 -16.79 -13.05
C ALA A 364 -15.74 -16.38 -11.59
N ILE A 365 -14.70 -15.72 -11.07
CA ILE A 365 -14.73 -14.96 -9.82
C ILE A 365 -14.29 -13.56 -10.16
N VAL A 366 -15.08 -12.54 -9.83
CA VAL A 366 -14.76 -11.13 -10.10
C VAL A 366 -15.08 -10.31 -8.85
N ILE A 367 -14.05 -9.76 -8.22
CA ILE A 367 -14.19 -8.87 -7.07
C ILE A 367 -13.74 -7.45 -7.47
N MET A 368 -14.52 -6.45 -7.08
CA MET A 368 -14.19 -5.04 -7.31
C MET A 368 -14.29 -4.22 -6.02
N GLY A 369 -13.47 -3.17 -5.95
CA GLY A 369 -13.47 -2.20 -4.86
C GLY A 369 -13.13 -0.80 -5.36
N GLY A 370 -13.43 0.20 -4.54
CA GLY A 370 -13.24 1.63 -4.89
C GLY A 370 -14.29 2.20 -5.86
N VAL A 371 -15.23 1.40 -6.35
CA VAL A 371 -16.29 1.80 -7.31
C VAL A 371 -17.68 1.92 -6.69
N SER A 372 -17.83 1.53 -5.43
CA SER A 372 -19.03 1.65 -4.59
C SER A 372 -18.62 1.83 -3.12
N ASN A 373 -19.59 1.80 -2.20
CA ASN A 373 -19.38 2.00 -0.76
C ASN A 373 -18.62 0.89 -0.05
N ARG A 374 -18.48 -0.25 -0.70
CA ARG A 374 -17.81 -1.42 -0.17
C ARG A 374 -17.19 -2.21 -1.31
N SER A 375 -16.21 -3.04 -1.02
CA SER A 375 -15.83 -4.07 -2.00
C SER A 375 -16.95 -5.08 -2.14
N PHE A 376 -17.11 -5.66 -3.33
CA PHE A 376 -18.16 -6.62 -3.62
C PHE A 376 -17.71 -7.64 -4.65
N ARG A 377 -18.33 -8.82 -4.60
CA ARG A 377 -18.29 -9.83 -5.65
C ARG A 377 -19.33 -9.48 -6.71
N ALA A 378 -18.90 -9.36 -7.96
CA ALA A 378 -19.73 -8.99 -9.09
C ALA A 378 -20.48 -10.22 -9.63
N SER A 379 -21.41 -10.74 -8.84
CA SER A 379 -22.09 -12.01 -9.14
C SER A 379 -22.91 -11.97 -10.43
N ARG A 380 -23.49 -10.83 -10.80
CA ARG A 380 -24.21 -10.69 -12.07
C ARG A 380 -23.25 -10.73 -13.25
N VAL A 381 -22.08 -10.11 -13.10
CA VAL A 381 -21.00 -10.21 -14.08
C VAL A 381 -20.55 -11.67 -14.23
N GLU A 382 -20.34 -12.39 -13.14
CA GLU A 382 -19.96 -13.82 -13.18
C GLU A 382 -21.01 -14.65 -13.94
N GLU A 383 -22.30 -14.46 -13.65
CA GLU A 383 -23.40 -15.13 -14.35
C GLU A 383 -23.45 -14.78 -15.84
N ALA A 384 -23.29 -13.49 -16.18
CA ALA A 384 -23.29 -13.01 -17.56
C ALA A 384 -22.09 -13.56 -18.37
N LEU A 385 -20.92 -13.71 -17.74
CA LEU A 385 -19.73 -14.31 -18.36
C LEU A 385 -19.92 -15.81 -18.63
N VAL A 386 -20.45 -16.56 -17.66
CA VAL A 386 -20.59 -18.03 -17.73
C VAL A 386 -21.75 -18.46 -18.64
N SER A 387 -22.82 -17.68 -18.70
CA SER A 387 -24.00 -17.97 -19.53
C SER A 387 -23.77 -17.77 -21.03
N ALA A 388 -22.71 -17.06 -21.40
CA ALA A 388 -22.41 -16.79 -22.80
C ALA A 388 -21.66 -17.95 -23.46
N GLU A 389 -22.21 -18.43 -24.58
CA GLU A 389 -21.62 -19.51 -25.38
C GLU A 389 -20.31 -19.09 -26.07
N ALA A 390 -20.15 -17.79 -26.37
CA ALA A 390 -18.92 -17.18 -26.88
C ALA A 390 -18.85 -15.71 -26.47
N MET A 391 -17.63 -15.19 -26.25
CA MET A 391 -17.36 -13.78 -25.95
C MET A 391 -17.39 -12.92 -27.21
N ASP A 392 -18.60 -12.62 -27.69
CA ASP A 392 -18.87 -11.68 -28.78
C ASP A 392 -19.30 -10.29 -28.27
N ASN A 393 -19.53 -9.34 -29.18
CA ASN A 393 -19.93 -7.97 -28.82
C ASN A 393 -21.27 -7.92 -28.07
N ALA A 394 -22.20 -8.83 -28.35
CA ALA A 394 -23.49 -8.86 -27.66
C ALA A 394 -23.33 -9.37 -26.21
N ALA A 395 -22.48 -10.38 -26.00
CA ALA A 395 -22.10 -10.85 -24.68
C ALA A 395 -21.36 -9.78 -23.88
N LEU A 396 -20.42 -9.05 -24.50
CA LEU A 396 -19.71 -7.95 -23.86
C LEU A 396 -20.64 -6.86 -23.35
N LEU A 397 -21.64 -6.46 -24.14
CA LEU A 397 -22.62 -5.45 -23.71
C LEU A 397 -23.44 -5.94 -22.51
N ARG A 398 -23.91 -7.20 -22.51
CA ARG A 398 -24.62 -7.78 -21.36
C ARG A 398 -23.77 -7.80 -20.10
N VAL A 399 -22.48 -8.12 -20.24
CA VAL A 399 -21.53 -8.14 -19.13
C VAL A 399 -21.31 -6.73 -18.56
N PHE A 400 -21.26 -5.70 -19.40
CA PHE A 400 -21.14 -4.31 -18.95
C PHE A 400 -22.41 -3.78 -18.27
N ASP A 401 -23.58 -4.15 -18.78
CA ASP A 401 -24.86 -3.83 -18.14
C ASP A 401 -24.92 -4.50 -16.75
N ALA A 402 -24.54 -5.79 -16.65
CA ALA A 402 -24.45 -6.50 -15.38
C ALA A 402 -23.47 -5.85 -14.39
N LEU A 403 -22.32 -5.36 -14.86
CA LEU A 403 -21.38 -4.63 -14.01
C LEU A 403 -21.98 -3.33 -13.45
N SER A 404 -22.73 -2.61 -14.28
CA SER A 404 -23.40 -1.38 -13.85
C SER A 404 -24.44 -1.68 -12.74
N GLU A 405 -25.22 -2.76 -12.90
CA GLU A 405 -26.17 -3.22 -11.89
C GLU A 405 -25.49 -3.68 -10.59
N ASP A 406 -24.38 -4.40 -10.67
CA ASP A 406 -23.60 -4.82 -9.49
C ASP A 406 -23.04 -3.60 -8.73
N ILE A 407 -22.50 -2.61 -9.45
CA ILE A 407 -22.01 -1.35 -8.86
C ILE A 407 -23.14 -0.59 -8.16
N ASP A 408 -24.31 -0.48 -8.79
CA ASP A 408 -25.47 0.20 -8.24
C ASP A 408 -25.99 -0.52 -6.99
N SER A 409 -26.04 -1.86 -7.02
CA SER A 409 -26.47 -2.71 -5.90
C SER A 409 -25.53 -2.64 -4.70
N ALA A 410 -24.23 -2.50 -4.94
CA ALA A 410 -23.23 -2.35 -3.87
C ALA A 410 -23.29 -0.99 -3.16
N GLY A 411 -24.11 -0.05 -3.66
CA GLY A 411 -24.43 1.23 -3.04
C GLY A 411 -23.50 2.37 -3.47
N MET A 412 -24.11 3.49 -3.89
CA MET A 412 -23.42 4.75 -4.17
C MET A 412 -23.45 5.66 -2.93
N GLY A 413 -22.29 6.01 -2.40
CA GLY A 413 -22.17 6.83 -1.20
C GLY A 413 -20.69 7.06 -0.88
N PHE A 414 -19.97 7.59 -1.87
CA PHE A 414 -18.59 7.96 -1.64
C PHE A 414 -18.53 9.07 -0.59
N ALA A 415 -17.65 8.92 0.39
CA ALA A 415 -16.99 10.09 0.93
C ALA A 415 -16.25 10.76 -0.25
N PRO A 416 -16.39 12.07 -0.48
CA PRO A 416 -15.75 12.75 -1.60
C PRO A 416 -14.25 12.42 -1.60
N ASP A 417 -13.79 11.76 -2.67
CA ASP A 417 -12.36 11.66 -2.94
C ASP A 417 -11.93 13.05 -3.40
N HIS A 418 -11.47 13.86 -2.45
CA HIS A 418 -11.00 15.22 -2.70
C HIS A 418 -9.94 15.25 -3.81
N ALA A 419 -9.23 14.14 -4.08
CA ALA A 419 -8.25 14.06 -5.17
C ALA A 419 -8.89 13.96 -6.57
N LEU A 420 -10.12 13.45 -6.69
CA LEU A 420 -10.80 13.26 -7.97
C LEU A 420 -11.87 14.32 -8.27
N GLY A 421 -12.29 15.10 -7.26
CA GLY A 421 -13.28 16.16 -7.42
C GLY A 421 -14.65 15.67 -7.91
N GLU A 422 -15.41 16.54 -8.56
CA GLU A 422 -16.80 16.28 -8.99
C GLU A 422 -16.93 15.15 -10.04
N GLY A 423 -15.87 14.86 -10.81
CA GLY A 423 -15.86 13.82 -11.84
C GLY A 423 -15.48 12.42 -11.37
N GLY A 424 -15.17 12.22 -10.08
CA GLY A 424 -14.58 10.99 -9.56
C GLY A 424 -15.44 9.74 -9.76
N VAL A 425 -16.75 9.85 -9.68
CA VAL A 425 -17.69 8.71 -9.85
C VAL A 425 -17.67 8.18 -11.28
N ALA A 426 -17.81 9.08 -12.27
CA ALA A 426 -17.81 8.69 -13.68
C ALA A 426 -16.46 8.08 -14.08
N TYR A 427 -15.35 8.65 -13.59
CA TYR A 427 -14.02 8.10 -13.79
C TYR A 427 -13.89 6.67 -13.24
N ARG A 428 -14.27 6.44 -11.97
CA ARG A 428 -14.19 5.12 -11.32
C ARG A 428 -15.05 4.07 -12.03
N ARG A 429 -16.26 4.43 -12.45
CA ARG A 429 -17.12 3.55 -13.26
C ARG A 429 -16.47 3.19 -14.60
N SER A 430 -15.93 4.16 -15.33
CA SER A 430 -15.23 3.92 -16.59
C SER A 430 -14.01 3.02 -16.41
N VAL A 431 -13.25 3.21 -15.33
CA VAL A 431 -12.12 2.34 -14.97
C VAL A 431 -12.59 0.93 -14.68
N ALA A 432 -13.67 0.72 -13.92
CA ALA A 432 -14.22 -0.60 -13.61
C ALA A 432 -14.52 -1.40 -14.89
N HIS A 433 -15.23 -0.77 -15.84
CA HIS A 433 -15.54 -1.36 -17.15
C HIS A 433 -14.27 -1.66 -17.95
N SER A 434 -13.30 -0.76 -17.93
CA SER A 434 -12.02 -0.95 -18.63
C SER A 434 -11.22 -2.13 -18.06
N LEU A 435 -11.20 -2.30 -16.74
CA LEU A 435 -10.52 -3.44 -16.08
C LEU A 435 -11.22 -4.75 -16.42
N LEU A 436 -12.55 -4.81 -16.32
CA LEU A 436 -13.31 -6.00 -16.71
C LEU A 436 -13.06 -6.38 -18.17
N TYR A 437 -13.05 -5.38 -19.07
CA TYR A 437 -12.75 -5.63 -20.47
C TYR A 437 -11.34 -6.20 -20.68
N LYS A 438 -10.33 -5.67 -20.00
CA LYS A 438 -8.97 -6.24 -20.02
C LYS A 438 -8.93 -7.70 -19.58
N TYR A 439 -9.72 -8.08 -18.57
CA TYR A 439 -9.77 -9.46 -18.08
C TYR A 439 -10.40 -10.41 -19.11
N ILE A 440 -11.47 -9.97 -19.78
CA ILE A 440 -12.13 -10.74 -20.84
C ILE A 440 -11.19 -10.88 -22.05
N LEU A 441 -10.49 -9.81 -22.43
CA LEU A 441 -9.46 -9.88 -23.48
C LEU A 441 -8.34 -10.85 -23.12
N ALA A 442 -7.87 -10.85 -21.86
CA ALA A 442 -6.86 -11.78 -21.38
C ALA A 442 -7.34 -13.25 -21.45
N ALA A 443 -8.63 -13.51 -21.21
CA ALA A 443 -9.24 -14.84 -21.37
C ALA A 443 -9.45 -15.26 -22.83
N THR A 444 -9.57 -14.30 -23.75
CA THR A 444 -9.77 -14.55 -25.17
C THR A 444 -8.46 -14.70 -25.94
N LEU A 445 -7.40 -14.01 -25.50
CA LEU A 445 -6.10 -13.96 -26.15
C LEU A 445 -5.51 -15.35 -26.52
N PRO A 446 -5.58 -16.38 -25.66
CA PRO A 446 -5.06 -17.71 -25.98
C PRO A 446 -5.67 -18.39 -27.21
N PHE A 447 -6.87 -17.97 -27.61
CA PHE A 447 -7.63 -18.59 -28.70
C PHE A 447 -7.57 -17.76 -30.01
N GLY A 448 -6.83 -16.65 -30.02
CA GLY A 448 -6.60 -15.84 -31.21
C GLY A 448 -7.74 -14.87 -31.59
N GLY A 449 -8.80 -14.80 -30.79
CA GLY A 449 -9.94 -13.90 -31.02
C GLY A 449 -9.74 -12.43 -30.60
N VAL A 450 -8.50 -12.03 -30.31
CA VAL A 450 -8.16 -10.66 -29.89
C VAL A 450 -7.44 -9.95 -31.02
N ALA A 451 -7.92 -8.76 -31.41
CA ALA A 451 -7.26 -7.92 -32.40
C ALA A 451 -5.87 -7.45 -31.93
N GLU A 452 -4.93 -7.32 -32.86
CA GLU A 452 -3.51 -7.01 -32.59
C GLU A 452 -3.32 -5.74 -31.75
N ASP A 453 -4.12 -4.70 -32.01
CA ASP A 453 -4.08 -3.42 -31.28
C ASP A 453 -4.59 -3.53 -29.83
N LEU A 454 -5.43 -4.53 -29.55
CA LEU A 454 -5.97 -4.83 -28.22
C LEU A 454 -5.14 -5.82 -27.42
N GLU A 455 -4.22 -6.57 -28.04
CA GLU A 455 -3.40 -7.56 -27.33
C GLU A 455 -2.59 -6.93 -26.18
N ARG A 456 -2.13 -5.69 -26.33
CA ARG A 456 -1.40 -4.98 -25.27
C ARG A 456 -2.23 -4.81 -24.01
N SER A 457 -3.54 -4.62 -24.15
CA SER A 457 -4.48 -4.51 -23.03
C SER A 457 -4.79 -5.87 -22.40
N ALA A 458 -4.71 -6.94 -23.19
CA ALA A 458 -4.86 -8.32 -22.73
C ALA A 458 -3.63 -8.82 -21.94
N ARG A 459 -2.42 -8.29 -22.20
CA ARG A 459 -1.17 -8.72 -21.57
C ARG A 459 -0.93 -8.05 -20.20
N PRO A 460 -0.11 -8.65 -19.31
CA PRO A 460 0.22 -8.02 -18.02
C PRO A 460 0.99 -6.71 -18.23
N THR A 461 0.83 -5.76 -17.31
CA THR A 461 1.62 -4.53 -17.32
C THR A 461 3.11 -4.87 -17.12
N PRO A 462 4.03 -4.36 -17.96
CA PRO A 462 5.46 -4.61 -17.79
C PRO A 462 5.98 -4.06 -16.45
N GLU A 463 6.92 -4.77 -15.83
CA GLU A 463 7.59 -4.29 -14.63
C GLU A 463 8.64 -3.23 -14.98
N ARG A 464 8.71 -2.17 -14.17
CA ARG A 464 9.72 -1.12 -14.32
C ARG A 464 10.98 -1.52 -13.55
N GLY A 465 12.10 -1.66 -14.26
CA GLY A 465 13.41 -1.88 -13.65
C GLY A 465 13.94 -0.68 -12.85
N VAL A 466 15.07 -0.88 -12.16
CA VAL A 466 15.77 0.17 -11.41
C VAL A 466 16.16 1.31 -12.36
N SER A 467 15.97 2.55 -11.89
CA SER A 467 16.32 3.73 -12.69
C SER A 467 17.84 3.92 -12.73
N THR A 468 18.38 4.24 -13.90
CA THR A 468 19.82 4.51 -14.11
C THR A 468 20.02 5.93 -14.64
N GLY A 469 21.21 6.50 -14.40
CA GLY A 469 21.57 7.83 -14.86
C GLY A 469 23.08 7.97 -15.06
N ALA A 470 23.50 8.87 -15.94
CA ALA A 470 24.91 9.16 -16.23
C ALA A 470 25.16 10.66 -16.11
N PHE A 471 26.26 11.04 -15.45
CA PHE A 471 26.69 12.42 -15.28
C PHE A 471 28.10 12.60 -15.82
N TYR A 472 28.32 13.69 -16.57
CA TYR A 472 29.61 14.04 -17.16
C TYR A 472 29.99 15.46 -16.74
N TYR A 473 31.16 15.61 -16.12
CA TYR A 473 31.74 16.90 -15.74
C TYR A 473 33.24 16.90 -16.05
N GLN A 474 33.79 18.07 -16.36
CA GLN A 474 35.22 18.29 -16.64
C GLN A 474 35.73 19.42 -15.75
N PRO A 475 36.26 19.12 -14.54
CA PRO A 475 36.87 20.13 -13.68
C PRO A 475 38.16 20.65 -14.32
N HIS A 476 38.47 21.94 -14.13
CA HIS A 476 39.75 22.48 -14.56
C HIS A 476 40.80 22.27 -13.43
N PRO A 477 41.89 21.52 -13.65
CA PRO A 477 42.81 21.15 -12.56
C PRO A 477 43.45 22.33 -11.82
N LYS A 478 43.58 23.49 -12.48
CA LYS A 478 44.13 24.70 -11.85
C LYS A 478 43.16 25.40 -10.90
N GLU A 479 41.88 25.08 -10.98
CA GLU A 479 40.83 25.69 -10.16
C GLU A 479 40.41 24.77 -9.00
N ALA A 480 41.04 23.60 -8.87
CA ALA A 480 40.73 22.65 -7.81
C ALA A 480 40.74 23.34 -6.42
N PRO A 481 39.69 23.12 -5.59
CA PRO A 481 38.64 22.11 -5.76
C PRO A 481 37.35 22.65 -6.45
N ILE A 482 37.40 23.82 -7.09
CA ILE A 482 36.27 24.39 -7.83
C ILE A 482 35.93 23.49 -9.02
N GLY A 483 34.67 23.05 -9.10
CA GLY A 483 34.18 22.13 -10.14
C GLY A 483 34.37 20.65 -9.80
N GLU A 484 35.01 20.31 -8.68
CA GLU A 484 35.09 18.92 -8.20
C GLU A 484 33.79 18.47 -7.51
N PRO A 485 33.40 17.19 -7.63
CA PRO A 485 32.19 16.62 -7.03
C PRO A 485 32.38 16.34 -5.53
N ILE A 486 32.65 17.38 -4.75
CA ILE A 486 32.95 17.22 -3.32
C ILE A 486 31.68 16.78 -2.57
N PRO A 487 31.72 15.69 -1.78
CA PRO A 487 30.60 15.31 -0.93
C PRO A 487 30.22 16.45 0.02
N LYS A 488 28.91 16.67 0.21
CA LYS A 488 28.40 17.65 1.17
C LYS A 488 29.04 17.42 2.55
N VAL A 489 29.60 18.46 3.16
CA VAL A 489 30.31 18.40 4.45
C VAL A 489 29.49 17.69 5.53
N GLY A 490 28.18 17.96 5.59
CA GLY A 490 27.26 17.34 6.55
C GLY A 490 26.73 15.95 6.16
N ALA A 491 27.11 15.37 5.03
CA ALA A 491 26.53 14.12 4.53
C ALA A 491 26.69 12.97 5.55
N ARG A 492 27.89 12.81 6.13
CA ARG A 492 28.17 11.71 7.05
C ARG A 492 27.34 11.79 8.32
N VAL A 493 27.27 12.97 8.94
CA VAL A 493 26.46 13.19 10.15
C VAL A 493 24.97 13.09 9.89
N GLN A 494 24.50 13.41 8.67
CA GLN A 494 23.12 13.16 8.26
C GLN A 494 22.82 11.67 8.13
N CYS A 495 23.73 10.90 7.50
CA CYS A 495 23.54 9.47 7.29
C CYS A 495 23.55 8.63 8.58
N CYS A 496 24.26 9.07 9.63
CA CYS A 496 24.29 8.37 10.92
C CYS A 496 23.27 8.89 11.96
N GLY A 497 22.53 9.96 11.64
CA GLY A 497 21.58 10.59 12.58
C GLY A 497 22.23 11.51 13.63
N ASP A 498 23.51 11.87 13.48
CA ASP A 498 24.21 12.79 14.39
C ASP A 498 23.93 14.28 14.09
N ALA A 499 23.43 14.58 12.88
CA ALA A 499 23.01 15.93 12.52
C ALA A 499 21.87 16.41 13.43
N LYS A 500 22.04 17.57 14.07
CA LYS A 500 21.05 18.15 14.98
C LYS A 500 20.07 19.04 14.24
N TYR A 501 18.79 18.76 14.40
CA TYR A 501 17.66 19.57 13.95
C TYR A 501 16.97 20.23 15.15
N ALA A 502 16.08 21.20 14.90
CA ALA A 502 15.39 21.93 15.96
C ALA A 502 14.61 21.00 16.92
N ALA A 503 14.05 19.90 16.39
CA ALA A 503 13.32 18.90 17.18
C ALA A 503 14.22 18.02 18.06
N ASP A 504 15.54 17.97 17.79
CA ASP A 504 16.51 17.20 18.58
C ASP A 504 17.06 18.01 19.77
N ALA A 505 16.67 19.28 19.89
CA ALA A 505 17.09 20.13 20.97
C ALA A 505 16.53 19.63 22.30
N VAL A 506 17.40 19.50 23.31
CA VAL A 506 16.96 19.20 24.67
C VAL A 506 16.23 20.42 25.21
N LEU A 507 14.95 20.25 25.52
CA LEU A 507 14.15 21.34 26.08
C LEU A 507 14.60 21.65 27.52
N PRO A 508 14.74 22.95 27.88
CA PRO A 508 15.06 23.32 29.24
C PRO A 508 13.92 22.94 30.21
N ARG A 509 14.24 22.79 31.50
CA ARG A 509 13.24 22.49 32.52
C ARG A 509 12.18 23.60 32.55
N GLY A 510 10.92 23.20 32.48
CA GLY A 510 9.78 24.13 32.46
C GLY A 510 9.44 24.67 31.07
N ALA A 511 10.11 24.21 30.01
CA ALA A 511 9.66 24.49 28.65
C ALA A 511 8.24 23.95 28.42
N LEU A 512 7.43 24.71 27.68
CA LEU A 512 6.07 24.36 27.32
C LEU A 512 6.00 23.92 25.86
N TRP A 513 4.98 23.13 25.54
CA TRP A 513 4.59 22.81 24.18
C TRP A 513 3.44 23.72 23.78
N GLY A 514 3.49 24.29 22.57
CA GLY A 514 2.39 25.08 22.00
C GLY A 514 1.68 24.31 20.89
N SER A 515 0.37 24.52 20.75
CA SER A 515 -0.43 23.90 19.69
C SER A 515 -1.39 24.92 19.08
N ILE A 516 -1.21 25.21 17.80
CA ILE A 516 -1.99 26.24 17.11
C ILE A 516 -3.40 25.71 16.80
N ALA A 517 -4.42 26.48 17.15
CA ALA A 517 -5.79 26.30 16.69
C ALA A 517 -6.02 27.09 15.39
N TYR A 518 -6.55 26.42 14.37
CA TYR A 518 -6.75 27.01 13.04
C TYR A 518 -8.22 27.15 12.66
N THR A 519 -8.53 28.10 11.77
CA THR A 519 -9.84 28.19 11.11
C THR A 519 -10.14 26.93 10.32
N THR A 520 -11.38 26.47 10.39
CA THR A 520 -11.85 25.24 9.72
C THR A 520 -12.76 25.51 8.53
N LYS A 521 -13.07 26.79 8.27
CA LYS A 521 -13.97 27.25 7.21
C LYS A 521 -13.32 28.43 6.48
N CYS A 522 -13.60 28.53 5.19
CA CYS A 522 -13.20 29.63 4.32
C CYS A 522 -14.34 30.65 4.19
N ALA A 523 -14.00 31.93 3.97
CA ALA A 523 -14.93 33.04 3.76
C ALA A 523 -15.97 33.17 4.90
N VAL A 524 -15.51 33.05 6.15
CA VAL A 524 -16.34 33.21 7.35
C VAL A 524 -15.79 34.28 8.28
N GLN A 525 -16.65 34.85 9.13
CA GLN A 525 -16.23 35.79 10.18
C GLN A 525 -16.10 35.07 11.53
N VAL A 526 -15.09 35.42 12.32
CA VAL A 526 -14.91 34.91 13.69
C VAL A 526 -15.82 35.71 14.63
N LEU A 527 -16.88 35.08 15.13
CA LEU A 527 -17.82 35.76 16.04
C LEU A 527 -17.39 35.68 17.51
N ALA A 528 -16.78 34.57 17.90
CA ALA A 528 -16.32 34.33 19.27
C ALA A 528 -15.25 33.23 19.28
N ILE A 529 -14.42 33.25 20.32
CA ILE A 529 -13.45 32.19 20.64
C ILE A 529 -13.69 31.80 22.10
N ASP A 530 -14.05 30.54 22.35
CA ASP A 530 -14.20 29.98 23.70
C ASP A 530 -12.96 29.16 24.05
N THR A 531 -12.18 29.65 25.02
CA THR A 531 -10.93 29.02 25.47
C THR A 531 -11.12 28.11 26.68
N ALA A 532 -12.29 28.15 27.34
CA ALA A 532 -12.51 27.42 28.59
C ALA A 532 -12.33 25.89 28.46
N PRO A 533 -12.80 25.22 27.38
CA PRO A 533 -12.58 23.79 27.21
C PRO A 533 -11.10 23.41 27.10
N ALA A 534 -10.29 24.26 26.46
CA ALA A 534 -8.85 24.01 26.32
C ALA A 534 -8.12 24.21 27.66
N LEU A 535 -8.44 25.27 28.39
CA LEU A 535 -7.88 25.53 29.72
C LEU A 535 -8.24 24.45 30.76
N ALA A 536 -9.35 23.74 30.57
CA ALA A 536 -9.77 22.65 31.44
C ALA A 536 -8.97 21.34 31.21
N VAL A 537 -8.21 21.22 30.12
CA VAL A 537 -7.42 20.02 29.82
C VAL A 537 -6.22 19.93 30.79
N PRO A 538 -6.03 18.79 31.50
CA PRO A 538 -4.90 18.62 32.40
C PRO A 538 -3.55 18.89 31.73
N GLY A 539 -2.74 19.74 32.36
CA GLY A 539 -1.41 20.12 31.86
C GLY A 539 -1.37 21.33 30.94
N VAL A 540 -2.52 21.88 30.51
CA VAL A 540 -2.57 23.16 29.81
C VAL A 540 -2.24 24.29 30.79
N VAL A 541 -1.34 25.18 30.36
CA VAL A 541 -0.87 26.31 31.16
C VAL A 541 -1.64 27.58 30.83
N ASP A 542 -1.86 27.84 29.53
CA ASP A 542 -2.57 29.02 29.04
C ASP A 542 -3.10 28.78 27.62
N VAL A 543 -3.97 29.68 27.14
CA VAL A 543 -4.44 29.75 25.75
C VAL A 543 -4.36 31.19 25.29
N ALA A 544 -3.47 31.46 24.33
CA ALA A 544 -3.24 32.83 23.83
C ALA A 544 -4.06 33.11 22.58
N THR A 545 -4.68 34.28 22.52
CA THR A 545 -5.53 34.78 21.43
C THR A 545 -5.02 36.14 20.91
N ALA A 546 -5.66 36.70 19.88
CA ALA A 546 -5.24 37.98 19.29
C ALA A 546 -5.06 39.15 20.30
N PRO A 547 -5.92 39.33 21.31
CA PRO A 547 -5.73 40.35 22.35
C PRO A 547 -4.47 40.18 23.22
N ASP A 548 -3.90 38.98 23.28
CA ASP A 548 -2.74 38.67 24.12
C ASP A 548 -1.41 39.05 23.44
N ILE A 549 -1.45 39.53 22.19
CA ILE A 549 -0.26 39.97 21.45
C ILE A 549 0.16 41.36 21.98
N PRO A 550 1.36 41.49 22.58
CA PRO A 550 1.80 42.74 23.21
C PRO A 550 2.19 43.84 22.20
N GLY A 551 2.29 43.49 20.90
CA GLY A 551 2.71 44.37 19.82
C GLY A 551 1.70 44.44 18.68
N GLN A 552 2.18 44.73 17.48
CA GLN A 552 1.33 44.69 16.29
C GLN A 552 0.98 43.24 15.95
N ASN A 553 -0.31 42.95 15.84
CA ASN A 553 -0.81 41.67 15.36
C ASN A 553 -0.75 41.60 13.83
N THR A 554 0.45 41.57 13.26
CA THR A 554 0.66 41.49 11.82
C THR A 554 1.88 40.65 11.47
N LEU A 555 1.75 39.85 10.41
CA LEU A 555 2.80 39.11 9.72
C LEU A 555 3.28 39.83 8.46
N ALA A 556 2.57 40.86 8.02
CA ALA A 556 2.84 41.52 6.76
C ALA A 556 4.18 42.25 6.80
N VAL A 557 5.00 42.01 5.76
CA VAL A 557 6.30 42.66 5.58
C VAL A 557 6.15 44.04 4.92
N ASP A 558 4.97 44.32 4.36
CA ASP A 558 4.62 45.58 3.72
C ASP A 558 3.26 46.11 4.23
N PRO A 559 3.01 47.43 4.16
CA PRO A 559 1.82 48.05 4.75
C PRO A 559 0.54 47.89 3.91
N VAL A 560 0.56 47.12 2.82
CA VAL A 560 -0.59 46.93 1.92
C VAL A 560 -1.38 45.66 2.27
N HIS A 561 -0.76 44.71 2.96
CA HIS A 561 -1.38 43.42 3.30
C HIS A 561 -1.77 43.38 4.78
N ASP A 562 -3.03 43.04 5.06
CA ASP A 562 -3.53 42.74 6.40
C ASP A 562 -3.43 41.24 6.65
N GLU A 563 -2.26 40.76 7.08
CA GLU A 563 -2.06 39.37 7.48
C GLU A 563 -1.89 39.27 9.00
N PHE A 564 -2.93 38.81 9.71
CA PHE A 564 -2.88 38.69 11.17
C PHE A 564 -2.01 37.52 11.62
N PHE A 565 -1.27 37.70 12.72
CA PHE A 565 -0.55 36.61 13.39
C PHE A 565 -1.54 35.65 14.06
N LEU A 566 -2.51 36.17 14.82
CA LEU A 566 -3.70 35.44 15.27
C LEU A 566 -4.94 36.21 14.83
N LEU A 567 -5.87 35.55 14.15
CA LEU A 567 -7.07 36.18 13.61
C LEU A 567 -7.99 36.71 14.75
N PRO A 568 -8.26 38.02 14.83
CA PRO A 568 -9.11 38.59 15.88
C PRO A 568 -10.59 38.22 15.75
N ILE A 569 -11.31 38.30 16.87
CA ILE A 569 -12.78 38.28 16.85
C ILE A 569 -13.29 39.51 16.07
N GLY A 570 -14.24 39.29 15.18
CA GLY A 570 -14.79 40.29 14.27
C GLY A 570 -14.18 40.27 12.87
N GLU A 571 -13.01 39.65 12.70
CA GLU A 571 -12.33 39.60 11.41
C GLU A 571 -12.77 38.40 10.55
N GLY A 572 -12.60 38.56 9.23
CA GLY A 572 -12.91 37.54 8.23
C GLY A 572 -11.71 36.62 7.96
N SER A 573 -11.95 35.31 7.92
CA SER A 573 -10.98 34.32 7.45
C SER A 573 -11.21 34.03 5.97
N PRO A 574 -10.32 34.46 5.05
CA PRO A 574 -10.47 34.18 3.62
C PRO A 574 -10.08 32.74 3.26
N THR A 575 -9.53 31.97 4.19
CA THR A 575 -9.01 30.62 3.94
C THR A 575 -9.33 29.67 5.10
N VAL A 576 -9.16 28.36 4.87
CA VAL A 576 -9.04 27.36 5.93
C VAL A 576 -7.58 27.30 6.35
N GLY A 577 -7.30 27.22 7.65
CA GLY A 577 -5.93 27.09 8.16
C GLY A 577 -5.31 28.38 8.69
N GLN A 578 -6.09 29.45 8.88
CA GLN A 578 -5.58 30.68 9.50
C GLN A 578 -5.49 30.51 11.03
N PRO A 579 -4.40 30.92 11.70
CA PRO A 579 -4.26 30.79 13.15
C PRO A 579 -5.29 31.62 13.94
N LEU A 580 -5.91 31.04 14.97
CA LEU A 580 -6.88 31.69 15.87
C LEU A 580 -6.35 31.85 17.29
N ALA A 581 -5.66 30.82 17.79
CA ALA A 581 -5.12 30.75 19.15
C ALA A 581 -3.92 29.79 19.21
N VAL A 582 -3.15 29.85 20.29
CA VAL A 582 -2.03 28.94 20.60
C VAL A 582 -2.19 28.32 21.97
#